data_AF-A0A8S1U2D3-F1
#
_entry.id   AF-A0A8S1U2D3-F1
#
_cell.length_a   1.000
_cell.length_b   1.000
_cell.length_c   1.000
_cell.angle_alpha   90.00
_cell.angle_beta   90.00
_cell.angle_gamma   90.00
#
_symmetry.space_group_name_H-M   'P 1'
#
loop_
_entity.id
_entity.type
_entity.pdbx_description
1 polymer ?
#
loop_
_entity_poly.entity_id
_entity_poly.type
_entity_poly.pdbx_seq_one_letter_code
_entity_poly.pdbx_strand_id
1 'polypeptide(L)'
;MYQIDQDILVREVVQIRNHKTGTYLTATGFNTQEKGLLFGSTVNINNYYVVGSDDPNNYYTLWTIAKLFDDSNRINYGDVVYFKNLSTKMYLIYEFQKHSEVTNQIRVSLNQTRLENYPFILQQLGEQIFETKNYAIQNGVPLKIQTTKLVHSLEASQQNYAFKQINQFKEISCGKGSEYNNWEIIKLTPEQLIEFQIPKTWQFTMNIKEILANDKIIIRNYKSGYSLHSHKNTYASTGMQEVTCFSYERDVNDWWVIQQTYQMAQKQIQHQMPINLIHQETKKYLCVDEKNLAKSKNGNQVQAMQSSMQQSFVISTIDNQQLMVGKPFLFLYQPMNKYLCQGPSLSEMQSTQYEVILTDKLTTSCLWVVEKVFK
;
A
#
# COMPACT_ATOMS: atom_id res chain seq x y z
N MET A 1 -25.25 11.47 12.28
CA MET A 1 -23.81 11.71 12.04
C MET A 1 -22.91 10.84 12.96
N TYR A 2 -23.34 9.63 13.34
CA TYR A 2 -22.67 8.76 14.34
C TYR A 2 -22.02 7.49 13.74
N GLN A 3 -21.96 7.35 12.41
CA GLN A 3 -21.61 6.08 11.76
C GLN A 3 -20.09 5.86 11.56
N ILE A 4 -19.26 6.89 11.77
CA ILE A 4 -17.81 6.83 11.47
C ILE A 4 -17.05 5.89 12.41
N ASP A 5 -17.54 5.67 13.63
CA ASP A 5 -16.79 4.92 14.65
C ASP A 5 -16.69 3.41 14.34
N GLN A 6 -17.59 2.90 13.50
CA GLN A 6 -17.63 1.49 13.12
C GLN A 6 -16.73 1.16 11.93
N ASP A 7 -16.34 2.13 11.10
CA ASP A 7 -15.52 1.89 9.89
C ASP A 7 -14.09 1.44 10.25
N ILE A 8 -13.60 0.34 9.69
CA ILE A 8 -12.19 -0.08 9.81
C ILE A 8 -11.29 0.87 9.00
N LEU A 9 -10.22 1.36 9.64
CA LEU A 9 -9.27 2.27 9.02
C LEU A 9 -7.94 1.59 8.62
N VAL A 10 -7.29 2.15 7.60
CA VAL A 10 -5.94 1.77 7.17
C VAL A 10 -4.96 1.94 8.34
N ARG A 11 -4.13 0.92 8.58
CA ARG A 11 -3.12 0.81 9.64
C ARG A 11 -3.67 0.85 11.08
N GLU A 12 -4.98 0.82 11.26
CA GLU A 12 -5.58 0.57 12.57
C GLU A 12 -5.11 -0.79 13.10
N VAL A 13 -4.82 -0.86 14.40
CA VAL A 13 -4.48 -2.12 15.05
C VAL A 13 -5.77 -2.88 15.33
N VAL A 14 -5.90 -4.04 14.70
CA VAL A 14 -7.10 -4.86 14.73
C VAL A 14 -6.75 -6.29 15.09
N GLN A 15 -7.78 -7.04 15.49
CA GLN A 15 -7.75 -8.49 15.50
C GLN A 15 -8.57 -9.02 14.32
N ILE A 16 -8.22 -10.21 13.83
CA ILE A 16 -8.96 -10.87 12.75
C ILE A 16 -9.47 -12.18 13.33
N ARG A 17 -10.78 -12.30 13.50
CA ARG A 17 -11.42 -13.42 14.18
C ARG A 17 -12.25 -14.22 13.19
N ASN A 18 -12.16 -15.53 13.22
CA ASN A 18 -13.06 -16.36 12.44
C ASN A 18 -14.45 -16.36 13.09
N HIS A 19 -15.48 -15.98 12.35
CA HIS A 19 -16.84 -15.84 12.87
C HIS A 19 -17.41 -17.16 13.40
N LYS A 20 -17.08 -18.28 12.75
CA LYS A 20 -17.64 -19.60 13.09
C LYS A 20 -16.90 -20.28 14.24
N THR A 21 -15.57 -20.30 14.18
CA THR A 21 -14.76 -21.00 15.20
C THR A 21 -14.47 -20.13 16.42
N GLY A 22 -14.58 -18.80 16.28
CA GLY A 22 -14.20 -17.85 17.31
C GLY A 22 -12.69 -17.64 17.44
N THR A 23 -11.87 -18.40 16.70
CA THR A 23 -10.40 -18.35 16.76
C THR A 23 -9.87 -17.08 16.10
N TYR A 24 -8.83 -16.51 16.69
CA TYR A 24 -8.11 -15.37 16.14
C TYR A 24 -6.99 -15.83 15.21
N LEU A 25 -6.80 -15.09 14.13
CA LEU A 25 -5.67 -15.24 13.23
C LEU A 25 -4.40 -14.82 13.96
N THR A 26 -3.46 -15.74 14.12
CA THR A 26 -2.29 -15.55 14.99
C THR A 26 -1.01 -15.89 14.25
N ALA A 27 -0.04 -14.99 14.31
CA ALA A 27 1.32 -15.25 13.86
C ALA A 27 2.07 -16.13 14.87
N THR A 28 2.81 -17.14 14.45
CA THR A 28 3.70 -17.84 15.40
C THR A 28 4.99 -17.04 15.58
N GLY A 29 5.31 -16.69 16.82
CA GLY A 29 6.58 -16.02 17.17
C GLY A 29 7.83 -16.90 17.11
N PHE A 30 7.66 -18.21 16.92
CA PHE A 30 8.76 -19.17 16.93
C PHE A 30 9.01 -19.69 15.53
N ASN A 31 10.29 -19.68 15.15
CA ASN A 31 10.77 -20.34 13.95
C ASN A 31 10.74 -21.85 14.16
N THR A 32 9.89 -22.55 13.44
CA THR A 32 9.91 -24.02 13.46
C THR A 32 10.94 -24.49 12.45
N GLN A 33 12.02 -25.11 12.94
CA GLN A 33 12.98 -25.79 12.08
C GLN A 33 12.37 -27.10 11.59
N GLU A 34 12.02 -27.17 10.31
CA GLU A 34 11.78 -28.45 9.64
C GLU A 34 13.13 -29.13 9.40
N LYS A 35 13.36 -30.28 10.05
CA LYS A 35 14.49 -31.15 9.68
C LYS A 35 14.13 -31.91 8.41
N GLY A 36 14.50 -31.36 7.25
CA GLY A 36 14.46 -32.09 5.98
C GLY A 36 15.51 -33.21 5.95
N LEU A 37 15.08 -34.44 5.67
CA LEU A 37 15.93 -35.62 5.47
C LEU A 37 16.34 -35.71 3.98
N LEU A 38 17.12 -34.76 3.49
CA LEU A 38 17.73 -34.84 2.17
C LEU A 38 19.21 -34.44 2.27
N PHE A 39 20.08 -35.45 2.23
CA PHE A 39 21.52 -35.34 2.00
C PHE A 39 22.29 -34.30 2.85
N GLY A 40 22.46 -34.56 4.15
CA GLY A 40 23.56 -34.01 4.95
C GLY A 40 23.61 -32.48 5.17
N SER A 41 22.69 -31.71 4.60
CA SER A 41 22.57 -30.27 4.83
C SER A 41 21.19 -29.97 5.43
N THR A 42 21.18 -29.58 6.71
CA THR A 42 20.00 -29.00 7.33
C THR A 42 19.79 -27.62 6.72
N VAL A 43 19.01 -27.54 5.65
CA VAL A 43 18.50 -26.25 5.20
C VAL A 43 17.52 -25.77 6.27
N ASN A 44 17.94 -24.78 7.05
CA ASN A 44 17.04 -24.06 7.96
C ASN A 44 16.05 -23.27 7.11
N ILE A 45 14.94 -23.90 6.75
CA ILE A 45 13.82 -23.19 6.16
C ILE A 45 13.11 -22.54 7.34
N ASN A 46 13.25 -21.21 7.46
CA ASN A 46 12.58 -20.45 8.50
C ASN A 46 11.08 -20.40 8.18
N ASN A 47 10.33 -21.41 8.61
CA ASN A 47 8.89 -21.48 8.40
C ASN A 47 8.19 -20.76 9.55
N TYR A 48 7.64 -19.59 9.25
CA TYR A 48 6.73 -18.89 10.15
C TYR A 48 5.30 -19.31 9.81
N TYR A 49 4.64 -19.95 10.77
CA TYR A 49 3.28 -20.41 10.63
C TYR A 49 2.28 -19.30 10.98
N VAL A 50 1.09 -19.44 10.39
CA VAL A 50 -0.10 -18.68 10.77
C VAL A 50 -1.13 -19.68 11.25
N VAL A 51 -1.69 -19.43 12.42
CA VAL A 51 -2.52 -20.39 13.16
C VAL A 51 -3.80 -19.73 13.67
N GLY A 52 -4.80 -20.54 14.01
CA GLY A 52 -5.96 -20.10 14.76
C GLY A 52 -5.73 -20.31 16.25
N SER A 53 -5.86 -19.24 17.05
CA SER A 53 -5.72 -19.28 18.51
C SER A 53 -7.00 -18.82 19.20
N ASP A 54 -7.36 -19.48 20.29
CA ASP A 54 -8.52 -19.10 21.11
C ASP A 54 -8.20 -18.00 22.15
N ASP A 55 -6.94 -17.57 22.24
CA ASP A 55 -6.49 -16.55 23.19
C ASP A 55 -6.57 -15.13 22.58
N PRO A 56 -7.59 -14.33 22.92
CA PRO A 56 -7.70 -12.96 22.42
C PRO A 56 -6.63 -12.03 23.00
N ASN A 57 -5.97 -12.38 24.10
CA ASN A 57 -4.98 -11.54 24.77
C ASN A 57 -3.55 -11.82 24.29
N ASN A 58 -3.41 -12.69 23.30
CA ASN A 58 -2.12 -12.99 22.69
C ASN A 58 -1.70 -11.84 21.76
N TYR A 59 -0.57 -11.19 22.05
CA TYR A 59 -0.02 -10.09 21.26
C TYR A 59 0.19 -10.44 19.77
N TYR A 60 0.39 -11.72 19.46
CA TYR A 60 0.55 -12.22 18.09
C TYR A 60 -0.75 -12.26 17.28
N THR A 61 -1.90 -12.00 17.90
CA THR A 61 -3.21 -11.84 17.23
C THR A 61 -3.40 -10.44 16.63
N LEU A 62 -2.48 -9.52 16.89
CA LEU A 62 -2.61 -8.12 16.49
C LEU A 62 -2.06 -7.89 15.08
N TRP A 63 -2.88 -7.26 14.24
CA TRP A 63 -2.57 -6.97 12.84
C TRP A 63 -2.80 -5.51 12.52
N THR A 64 -2.15 -5.04 11.46
CA THR A 64 -2.48 -3.80 10.78
C THR A 64 -2.82 -4.11 9.33
N ILE A 65 -3.79 -3.39 8.78
CA ILE A 65 -4.24 -3.56 7.39
C ILE A 65 -3.66 -2.42 6.56
N ALA A 66 -2.93 -2.75 5.50
CA ALA A 66 -2.43 -1.78 4.54
C ALA A 66 -3.05 -2.02 3.18
N LYS A 67 -3.66 -1.01 2.57
CA LYS A 67 -4.09 -1.10 1.18
C LYS A 67 -2.87 -1.16 0.27
N LEU A 68 -2.96 -1.97 -0.78
CA LEU A 68 -2.03 -1.92 -1.92
C LEU A 68 -2.16 -0.56 -2.61
N PHE A 69 -3.40 -0.12 -2.78
CA PHE A 69 -3.76 1.17 -3.36
C PHE A 69 -4.30 2.04 -2.24
N ASP A 70 -3.44 2.88 -1.67
CA ASP A 70 -3.79 3.74 -0.54
C ASP A 70 -4.50 4.98 -1.07
N ASP A 71 -5.83 4.87 -1.05
CA ASP A 71 -6.74 5.63 -1.87
C ASP A 71 -7.77 6.43 -1.01
N SER A 72 -8.00 5.90 0.18
CA SER A 72 -8.73 6.49 1.27
C SER A 72 -8.25 5.81 2.56
N ASN A 73 -8.48 6.45 3.70
CA ASN A 73 -8.16 5.86 4.99
C ASN A 73 -9.15 4.78 5.43
N ARG A 74 -10.27 4.62 4.73
CA ARG A 74 -11.23 3.56 5.01
C ARG A 74 -10.83 2.31 4.25
N ILE A 75 -10.96 1.17 4.90
CA ILE A 75 -10.93 -0.10 4.21
C ILE A 75 -12.35 -0.37 3.70
N ASN A 76 -12.50 -0.50 2.40
CA ASN A 76 -13.74 -0.82 1.73
C ASN A 76 -13.72 -2.28 1.23
N TYR A 77 -14.89 -2.84 0.97
CA TYR A 77 -14.95 -4.09 0.22
C TYR A 77 -14.33 -3.90 -1.18
N GLY A 78 -13.79 -4.98 -1.76
CA GLY A 78 -13.05 -4.98 -3.02
C GLY A 78 -11.63 -4.40 -2.93
N ASP A 79 -11.22 -3.84 -1.79
CA ASP A 79 -9.86 -3.38 -1.60
C ASP A 79 -8.86 -4.54 -1.62
N VAL A 80 -7.72 -4.29 -2.26
CA VAL A 80 -6.56 -5.19 -2.25
C VAL A 80 -5.67 -4.78 -1.08
N VAL A 81 -5.45 -5.68 -0.12
CA VAL A 81 -4.81 -5.37 1.17
C VAL A 81 -3.68 -6.34 1.53
N TYR A 82 -2.78 -5.87 2.37
CA TYR A 82 -1.80 -6.65 3.10
C TYR A 82 -2.13 -6.61 4.59
N PHE A 83 -1.97 -7.75 5.26
CA PHE A 83 -2.02 -7.82 6.71
C PHE A 83 -0.60 -7.90 7.25
N LYS A 84 -0.21 -6.95 8.11
CA LYS A 84 1.09 -6.96 8.78
C LYS A 84 0.90 -7.26 10.25
N ASN A 85 1.51 -8.34 10.71
CA ASN A 85 1.46 -8.72 12.11
C ASN A 85 2.30 -7.75 12.95
N LEU A 86 1.76 -7.35 14.11
CA LEU A 86 2.37 -6.34 14.93
C LEU A 86 3.61 -6.84 15.68
N SER A 87 3.62 -8.09 16.15
CA SER A 87 4.73 -8.63 16.96
C SER A 87 5.91 -9.03 16.08
N THR A 88 5.66 -9.82 15.04
CA THR A 88 6.70 -10.34 14.13
C THR A 88 7.17 -9.31 13.11
N LYS A 89 6.38 -8.25 12.88
CA LYS A 89 6.56 -7.26 11.81
C LYS A 89 6.51 -7.85 10.40
N MET A 90 6.04 -9.09 10.25
CA MET A 90 5.92 -9.79 8.98
C MET A 90 4.52 -9.66 8.37
N TYR A 91 4.42 -9.90 7.07
CA TYR A 91 3.19 -9.88 6.30
C TYR A 91 2.60 -11.28 6.16
N LEU A 92 1.28 -11.37 6.24
CA LEU A 92 0.53 -12.56 5.85
C LEU A 92 0.65 -12.76 4.33
N ILE A 93 1.03 -13.98 3.91
CA ILE A 93 1.07 -14.38 2.50
C ILE A 93 0.42 -15.76 2.31
N TYR A 94 0.02 -16.07 1.09
CA TYR A 94 -0.31 -17.43 0.65
C TYR A 94 0.70 -17.89 -0.41
N GLU A 95 0.97 -19.19 -0.46
CA GLU A 95 2.03 -19.77 -1.29
C GLU A 95 1.42 -20.80 -2.26
N PHE A 96 1.02 -20.39 -3.47
CA PHE A 96 0.32 -21.28 -4.42
C PHE A 96 1.07 -22.56 -4.81
N GLN A 97 2.38 -22.61 -4.64
CA GLN A 97 3.21 -23.76 -4.96
C GLN A 97 3.40 -24.70 -3.75
N LYS A 98 2.90 -24.32 -2.58
CA LYS A 98 3.00 -25.08 -1.35
C LYS A 98 1.61 -25.41 -0.82
N HIS A 99 1.49 -26.59 -0.26
CA HIS A 99 0.26 -27.07 0.34
C HIS A 99 0.41 -27.14 1.86
N SER A 100 -0.70 -26.92 2.55
CA SER A 100 -0.82 -27.24 3.97
C SER A 100 -0.66 -28.74 4.17
N GLU A 101 0.13 -29.13 5.16
CA GLU A 101 0.34 -30.52 5.54
C GLU A 101 -0.90 -31.17 6.17
N VAL A 102 -1.86 -30.35 6.60
CA VAL A 102 -3.08 -30.81 7.30
C VAL A 102 -4.24 -30.89 6.33
N THR A 103 -4.51 -29.81 5.61
CA THR A 103 -5.71 -29.69 4.77
C THR A 103 -5.43 -29.96 3.30
N ASN A 104 -4.15 -30.05 2.90
CA ASN A 104 -3.70 -30.08 1.51
C ASN A 104 -4.17 -28.88 0.66
N GLN A 105 -4.67 -27.82 1.31
CA GLN A 105 -5.04 -26.55 0.68
C GLN A 105 -3.81 -25.66 0.48
N ILE A 106 -3.96 -24.47 -0.11
CA ILE A 106 -2.83 -23.56 -0.29
C ILE A 106 -2.31 -23.12 1.08
N ARG A 107 -0.99 -23.25 1.27
CA ARG A 107 -0.32 -22.86 2.50
C ARG A 107 -0.39 -21.35 2.71
N VAL A 108 -0.59 -20.95 3.98
CA VAL A 108 -0.49 -19.57 4.45
C VAL A 108 0.70 -19.46 5.41
N SER A 109 1.47 -18.39 5.29
CA SER A 109 2.70 -18.19 6.07
C SER A 109 2.99 -16.70 6.28
N LEU A 110 4.09 -16.39 6.98
CA LEU A 110 4.56 -15.01 7.16
C LEU A 110 5.82 -14.73 6.34
N ASN A 111 5.94 -13.50 5.83
CA ASN A 111 7.12 -13.03 5.11
C ASN A 111 7.56 -11.64 5.59
N GLN A 112 8.86 -11.39 5.69
CA GLN A 112 9.40 -10.08 6.11
C GLN A 112 9.09 -8.96 5.11
N THR A 113 9.12 -9.28 3.82
CA THR A 113 8.92 -8.32 2.74
C THR A 113 7.49 -8.38 2.22
N ARG A 114 6.96 -7.23 1.79
CA ARG A 114 5.75 -7.23 0.97
C ARG A 114 6.13 -7.86 -0.36
N LEU A 115 5.63 -9.05 -0.61
CA LEU A 115 5.71 -9.63 -1.94
C LEU A 115 4.48 -9.14 -2.70
N GLU A 116 4.71 -8.36 -3.76
CA GLU A 116 3.67 -7.76 -4.61
C GLU A 116 2.65 -8.80 -5.15
N ASN A 117 3.05 -10.07 -5.17
CA ASN A 117 2.27 -11.17 -5.73
C ASN A 117 1.24 -11.80 -4.79
N TYR A 118 1.22 -11.45 -3.49
CA TYR A 118 0.37 -12.13 -2.50
C TYR A 118 -0.54 -11.25 -1.62
N PRO A 119 -1.14 -10.13 -2.11
CA PRO A 119 -2.16 -9.45 -1.34
C PRO A 119 -3.48 -10.23 -1.32
N PHE A 120 -4.38 -9.80 -0.44
CA PHE A 120 -5.74 -10.33 -0.29
C PHE A 120 -6.78 -9.31 -0.74
N ILE A 121 -7.99 -9.77 -1.01
CA ILE A 121 -9.15 -8.94 -1.30
C ILE A 121 -10.19 -9.15 -0.21
N LEU A 122 -10.78 -8.07 0.29
CA LEU A 122 -11.84 -8.14 1.30
C LEU A 122 -13.19 -8.12 0.60
N GLN A 123 -13.99 -9.16 0.77
CA GLN A 123 -15.26 -9.34 0.06
C GLN A 123 -16.40 -9.49 1.08
N GLN A 124 -17.53 -8.84 0.83
CA GLN A 124 -18.74 -9.03 1.63
C GLN A 124 -19.32 -10.43 1.39
N LEU A 125 -19.80 -11.08 2.46
CA LEU A 125 -20.40 -12.42 2.33
C LEU A 125 -21.66 -12.38 1.46
N GLY A 126 -21.75 -13.31 0.51
CA GLY A 126 -22.92 -13.47 -0.37
C GLY A 126 -22.98 -12.51 -1.57
N GLU A 127 -22.08 -11.53 -1.68
CA GLU A 127 -22.09 -10.54 -2.76
C GLU A 127 -20.91 -10.72 -3.72
N GLN A 128 -21.01 -10.24 -4.96
CA GLN A 128 -19.86 -10.21 -5.86
C GLN A 128 -18.89 -9.10 -5.45
N ILE A 129 -17.58 -9.34 -5.61
CA ILE A 129 -16.49 -8.46 -5.14
C ILE A 129 -16.65 -7.00 -5.58
N PHE A 130 -17.18 -6.77 -6.78
CA PHE A 130 -17.23 -5.43 -7.38
C PHE A 130 -18.53 -4.68 -7.13
N GLU A 131 -19.57 -5.35 -6.62
CA GLU A 131 -20.87 -4.72 -6.33
C GLU A 131 -20.80 -3.84 -5.07
N THR A 132 -19.87 -4.17 -4.16
CA THR A 132 -19.76 -3.57 -2.82
C THR A 132 -18.60 -2.61 -2.65
N LYS A 133 -17.89 -2.29 -3.73
CA LYS A 133 -16.58 -1.61 -3.65
C LYS A 133 -16.59 -0.27 -2.90
N ASN A 134 -17.76 0.38 -2.82
CA ASN A 134 -17.91 1.69 -2.18
C ASN A 134 -18.36 1.62 -0.71
N TYR A 135 -18.61 0.42 -0.17
CA TYR A 135 -19.01 0.26 1.23
C TYR A 135 -17.79 0.01 2.11
N ALA A 136 -17.67 0.82 3.16
CA ALA A 136 -16.64 0.67 4.18
C ALA A 136 -16.90 -0.60 5.00
N ILE A 137 -15.83 -1.34 5.29
CA ILE A 137 -15.88 -2.48 6.18
C ILE A 137 -16.17 -2.00 7.59
N GLN A 138 -17.19 -2.59 8.20
CA GLN A 138 -17.60 -2.27 9.56
C GLN A 138 -16.98 -3.24 10.56
N ASN A 139 -16.66 -2.74 11.74
CA ASN A 139 -16.18 -3.51 12.87
C ASN A 139 -17.11 -4.68 13.20
N GLY A 140 -16.55 -5.89 13.29
CA GLY A 140 -17.30 -7.11 13.64
C GLY A 140 -18.27 -7.62 12.57
N VAL A 141 -18.35 -7.00 11.39
CA VAL A 141 -19.20 -7.52 10.31
C VAL A 141 -18.48 -8.64 9.56
N PRO A 142 -19.10 -9.83 9.42
CA PRO A 142 -18.50 -10.95 8.71
C PRO A 142 -18.18 -10.64 7.25
N LEU A 143 -17.03 -11.11 6.79
CA LEU A 143 -16.50 -10.93 5.44
C LEU A 143 -15.66 -12.14 5.03
N LYS A 144 -15.30 -12.19 3.75
CA LYS A 144 -14.37 -13.15 3.17
C LYS A 144 -13.03 -12.47 2.89
N ILE A 145 -11.94 -13.13 3.25
CA ILE A 145 -10.58 -12.71 2.90
C ILE A 145 -10.11 -13.58 1.74
N GLN A 146 -10.15 -13.06 0.52
CA GLN A 146 -9.93 -13.81 -0.72
C GLN A 146 -8.51 -13.60 -1.25
N THR A 147 -7.94 -14.63 -1.87
CA THR A 147 -6.69 -14.51 -2.64
C THR A 147 -6.93 -13.67 -3.90
N THR A 148 -5.91 -12.98 -4.42
CA THR A 148 -6.06 -12.16 -5.64
C THR A 148 -6.35 -12.97 -6.90
N LYS A 149 -6.09 -14.29 -6.90
CA LYS A 149 -6.52 -15.18 -7.97
C LYS A 149 -8.02 -15.47 -7.97
N LEU A 150 -8.77 -15.01 -6.97
CA LEU A 150 -10.22 -15.17 -6.82
C LEU A 150 -10.73 -16.61 -6.70
N VAL A 151 -9.85 -17.61 -6.73
CA VAL A 151 -10.24 -19.03 -6.61
C VAL A 151 -10.31 -19.48 -5.15
N HIS A 152 -9.45 -18.93 -4.29
CA HIS A 152 -9.31 -19.40 -2.92
C HIS A 152 -9.51 -18.30 -1.89
N SER A 153 -9.85 -18.67 -0.67
CA SER A 153 -10.09 -17.75 0.45
C SER A 153 -9.47 -18.29 1.73
N LEU A 154 -9.05 -17.38 2.61
CA LEU A 154 -8.52 -17.71 3.91
C LEU A 154 -9.57 -18.46 4.72
N GLU A 155 -9.18 -19.58 5.31
CA GLU A 155 -10.05 -20.50 6.03
C GLU A 155 -9.38 -20.94 7.32
N ALA A 156 -10.19 -21.08 8.38
CA ALA A 156 -9.76 -21.74 9.61
C ALA A 156 -10.23 -23.21 9.58
N SER A 157 -9.29 -24.14 9.66
CA SER A 157 -9.60 -25.56 9.72
C SER A 157 -10.11 -25.94 11.11
N GLN A 158 -10.98 -26.96 11.16
CA GLN A 158 -11.33 -27.64 12.41
C GLN A 158 -10.20 -28.53 12.92
N GLN A 159 -9.27 -28.91 12.04
CA GLN A 159 -8.12 -29.72 12.38
C GLN A 159 -7.01 -28.85 12.95
N ASN A 160 -6.29 -29.40 13.92
CA ASN A 160 -5.09 -28.76 14.42
C ASN A 160 -3.89 -29.12 13.54
N TYR A 161 -2.79 -28.39 13.68
CA TYR A 161 -1.53 -28.77 13.05
C TYR A 161 -1.04 -30.14 13.51
N ALA A 162 -0.41 -30.90 12.61
CA ALA A 162 0.23 -32.17 12.97
C ALA A 162 1.54 -31.99 13.74
N PHE A 163 2.21 -30.86 13.55
CA PHE A 163 3.53 -30.59 14.12
C PHE A 163 3.46 -30.37 15.63
N LYS A 164 4.24 -31.14 16.40
CA LYS A 164 4.14 -31.25 17.86
C LYS A 164 4.19 -29.91 18.60
N GLN A 165 4.96 -28.94 18.10
CA GLN A 165 5.11 -27.62 18.74
C GLN A 165 3.87 -26.73 18.60
N ILE A 166 3.01 -26.98 17.61
CA ILE A 166 1.84 -26.15 17.30
C ILE A 166 0.55 -26.95 17.15
N ASN A 167 0.54 -28.22 17.56
CA ASN A 167 -0.60 -29.14 17.42
C ASN A 167 -1.81 -28.80 18.29
N GLN A 168 -1.68 -27.81 19.17
CA GLN A 168 -2.77 -27.23 19.94
C GLN A 168 -3.53 -26.15 19.18
N PHE A 169 -2.94 -25.61 18.10
CA PHE A 169 -3.54 -24.54 17.32
C PHE A 169 -4.27 -25.06 16.09
N LYS A 170 -5.34 -24.37 15.71
CA LYS A 170 -6.09 -24.65 14.49
C LYS A 170 -5.28 -24.27 13.26
N GLU A 171 -5.40 -25.09 12.21
CA GLU A 171 -4.74 -24.80 10.95
C GLU A 171 -5.40 -23.65 10.19
N ILE A 172 -4.60 -22.82 9.53
CA ILE A 172 -5.06 -21.74 8.65
C ILE A 172 -4.47 -21.96 7.25
N SER A 173 -5.34 -22.03 6.25
CA SER A 173 -4.96 -22.20 4.84
C SER A 173 -5.88 -21.39 3.91
N CYS A 174 -5.62 -21.46 2.60
CA CYS A 174 -6.52 -20.92 1.59
C CYS A 174 -7.21 -22.04 0.79
N GLY A 175 -8.52 -22.20 0.99
CA GLY A 175 -9.38 -23.20 0.38
C GLY A 175 -10.32 -22.64 -0.69
N LYS A 176 -11.02 -23.51 -1.42
CA LYS A 176 -11.98 -23.13 -2.49
C LYS A 176 -13.34 -22.64 -1.97
N GLY A 177 -13.45 -22.42 -0.66
CA GLY A 177 -14.69 -22.06 0.01
C GLY A 177 -15.19 -23.19 0.91
N SER A 178 -15.27 -22.89 2.19
CA SER A 178 -15.97 -23.66 3.22
C SER A 178 -16.81 -22.72 4.08
N GLU A 179 -17.60 -23.25 5.01
CA GLU A 179 -18.30 -22.41 5.99
C GLU A 179 -17.35 -21.66 6.96
N TYR A 180 -16.07 -22.02 6.96
CA TYR A 180 -15.03 -21.46 7.83
C TYR A 180 -14.20 -20.36 7.15
N ASN A 181 -14.62 -19.84 6.00
CA ASN A 181 -14.00 -18.68 5.34
C ASN A 181 -14.58 -17.32 5.78
N ASN A 182 -15.40 -17.32 6.83
CA ASN A 182 -16.09 -16.14 7.36
C ASN A 182 -15.26 -15.52 8.48
N TRP A 183 -14.72 -14.32 8.23
CA TRP A 183 -13.85 -13.59 9.15
C TRP A 183 -14.49 -12.27 9.57
N GLU A 184 -14.13 -11.79 10.74
CA GLU A 184 -14.48 -10.49 11.28
C GLU A 184 -13.20 -9.71 11.52
N ILE A 185 -13.19 -8.43 11.17
CA ILE A 185 -12.14 -7.51 11.60
C ILE A 185 -12.65 -6.78 12.85
N ILE A 186 -11.95 -6.97 13.96
CA ILE A 186 -12.32 -6.48 15.28
C ILE A 186 -11.39 -5.33 15.67
N LYS A 187 -11.96 -4.15 15.88
CA LYS A 187 -11.27 -3.01 16.48
C LYS A 187 -10.99 -3.30 17.95
N LEU A 188 -9.81 -2.91 18.40
CA LEU A 188 -9.49 -2.94 19.82
C LEU A 188 -10.20 -1.78 20.55
N THR A 189 -10.71 -2.05 21.74
CA THR A 189 -11.20 -0.98 22.62
C THR A 189 -10.04 -0.16 23.19
N PRO A 190 -10.28 1.08 23.69
CA PRO A 190 -9.26 1.86 24.37
C PRO A 190 -8.58 1.11 25.52
N GLU A 191 -9.32 0.29 26.27
CA GLU A 191 -8.79 -0.53 27.37
C GLU A 191 -7.85 -1.61 26.86
N GLN A 192 -8.24 -2.33 25.80
CA GLN A 192 -7.39 -3.35 25.18
C GLN A 192 -6.11 -2.73 24.62
N LEU A 193 -6.19 -1.54 24.02
CA LEU A 193 -5.02 -0.83 23.50
C LEU A 193 -4.04 -0.48 24.62
N ILE A 194 -4.53 -0.13 25.82
CA ILE A 194 -3.70 0.09 27.01
C ILE A 194 -3.10 -1.22 27.50
N GLU A 195 -3.90 -2.29 27.60
CA GLU A 195 -3.46 -3.62 28.04
C GLU A 195 -2.32 -4.16 27.17
N PHE A 196 -2.48 -4.06 25.85
CA PHE A 196 -1.46 -4.42 24.88
C PHE A 196 -0.30 -3.43 24.78
N GLN A 197 -0.33 -2.34 25.55
CA GLN A 197 0.68 -1.28 25.53
C GLN A 197 0.88 -0.71 24.11
N ILE A 198 -0.19 -0.63 23.32
CA ILE A 198 -0.16 -0.05 21.99
C ILE A 198 -0.03 1.46 22.14
N PRO A 199 1.07 2.09 21.68
CA PRO A 199 1.23 3.51 21.84
C PRO A 199 0.10 4.24 21.11
N LYS A 200 -0.46 5.30 21.71
CA LYS A 200 -1.47 6.15 21.05
C LYS A 200 -1.01 6.68 19.68
N THR A 201 0.30 6.80 19.46
CA THR A 201 0.87 7.20 18.16
C THR A 201 0.69 6.16 17.04
N TRP A 202 0.37 4.91 17.39
CA TRP A 202 0.04 3.83 16.44
C TRP A 202 -1.45 3.80 16.11
N GLN A 203 -2.27 4.54 16.85
CA GLN A 203 -3.63 4.92 16.44
C GLN A 203 -3.50 6.20 15.62
N PHE A 204 -3.69 6.11 14.31
CA PHE A 204 -3.49 7.26 13.45
C PHE A 204 -4.60 8.29 13.65
N THR A 205 -4.34 9.35 14.40
CA THR A 205 -4.95 10.66 14.08
C THR A 205 -4.51 11.00 12.68
N MET A 206 -5.47 11.19 11.77
CA MET A 206 -5.14 11.70 10.44
C MET A 206 -4.29 12.95 10.59
N ASN A 207 -3.03 12.87 10.17
CA ASN A 207 -2.28 14.07 9.82
C ASN A 207 -2.86 14.57 8.50
N ILE A 208 -4.13 15.04 8.50
CA ILE A 208 -4.63 15.98 7.51
C ILE A 208 -3.80 17.23 7.76
N LYS A 209 -2.63 17.23 7.14
CA LYS A 209 -1.68 18.31 7.22
C LYS A 209 -1.81 19.06 5.91
N GLU A 210 -2.08 20.34 6.04
CA GLU A 210 -2.00 21.26 4.92
C GLU A 210 -0.58 21.26 4.36
N ILE A 211 -0.48 21.34 3.03
CA ILE A 211 0.80 21.39 2.35
C ILE A 211 1.13 22.85 2.08
N LEU A 212 2.30 23.24 2.58
CA LEU A 212 2.78 24.60 2.48
C LEU A 212 3.84 24.72 1.39
N ALA A 213 3.97 25.91 0.82
CA ALA A 213 5.09 26.23 -0.05
C ALA A 213 6.42 26.03 0.69
N ASN A 214 7.39 25.46 -0.01
CA ASN A 214 8.68 25.00 0.47
C ASN A 214 8.67 23.78 1.39
N ASP A 215 7.51 23.14 1.61
CA ASP A 215 7.48 21.85 2.27
C ASP A 215 8.27 20.82 1.45
N LYS A 216 9.08 20.03 2.14
CA LYS A 216 9.70 18.83 1.57
C LYS A 216 8.69 17.69 1.65
N ILE A 217 8.42 17.04 0.52
CA ILE A 217 7.33 16.08 0.36
C ILE A 217 7.77 14.81 -0.38
N ILE A 218 7.03 13.72 -0.18
CA ILE A 218 7.03 12.54 -1.05
C ILE A 218 5.70 12.51 -1.79
N ILE A 219 5.78 12.42 -3.11
CA ILE A 219 4.61 12.30 -3.99
C ILE A 219 4.53 10.86 -4.49
N ARG A 220 3.35 10.26 -4.41
CA ARG A 220 3.09 8.87 -4.78
C ARG A 220 1.97 8.81 -5.79
N ASN A 221 2.11 7.93 -6.78
CA ASN A 221 1.01 7.60 -7.66
C ASN A 221 -0.09 6.92 -6.85
N TYR A 222 -1.30 7.48 -6.92
CA TYR A 222 -2.45 7.02 -6.15
C TYR A 222 -2.76 5.56 -6.46
N LYS A 223 -2.78 5.21 -7.76
CA LYS A 223 -3.13 3.87 -8.23
C LYS A 223 -2.07 2.84 -7.92
N SER A 224 -0.78 3.10 -8.11
CA SER A 224 0.22 2.01 -8.01
C SER A 224 0.92 1.93 -6.65
N GLY A 225 0.98 3.03 -5.91
CA GLY A 225 1.83 3.10 -4.72
C GLY A 225 3.28 3.56 -4.99
N TYR A 226 3.65 3.81 -6.25
CA TYR A 226 5.02 4.11 -6.63
C TYR A 226 5.29 5.61 -6.44
N SER A 227 6.46 5.96 -5.90
CA SER A 227 6.87 7.36 -5.69
C SER A 227 7.37 8.00 -6.97
N LEU A 228 7.10 9.30 -7.12
CA LEU A 228 7.77 10.13 -8.12
C LEU A 228 9.24 10.25 -7.72
N HIS A 229 10.14 9.71 -8.54
CA HIS A 229 11.51 9.42 -8.14
C HIS A 229 12.48 9.96 -9.18
N SER A 230 13.48 10.75 -8.78
CA SER A 230 14.46 11.32 -9.72
C SER A 230 15.88 10.82 -9.48
N HIS A 231 16.51 10.34 -10.53
CA HIS A 231 17.85 9.75 -10.48
C HIS A 231 18.94 10.81 -10.63
N LYS A 232 20.20 10.51 -10.29
CA LYS A 232 21.35 11.28 -10.82
C LYS A 232 21.67 10.88 -12.27
N ASN A 233 21.24 9.69 -12.66
CA ASN A 233 21.37 9.16 -14.02
C ASN A 233 20.45 9.93 -14.99
N THR A 234 20.76 9.81 -16.28
CA THR A 234 20.06 10.51 -17.35
C THR A 234 19.45 9.50 -18.32
N TYR A 235 18.33 9.85 -18.95
CA TYR A 235 17.78 9.08 -20.07
C TYR A 235 18.83 9.00 -21.18
N ALA A 236 19.09 7.83 -21.73
CA ALA A 236 20.05 7.70 -22.85
C ALA A 236 19.54 8.42 -24.10
N SER A 237 18.22 8.49 -24.30
CA SER A 237 17.59 9.19 -25.41
C SER A 237 17.73 10.72 -25.38
N THR A 238 17.74 11.35 -24.20
CA THR A 238 17.73 12.82 -24.08
C THR A 238 18.97 13.40 -23.39
N GLY A 239 19.73 12.59 -22.68
CA GLY A 239 20.80 13.05 -21.79
C GLY A 239 20.30 13.86 -20.59
N MET A 240 18.99 13.94 -20.38
CA MET A 240 18.37 14.69 -19.27
C MET A 240 18.10 13.79 -18.08
N GLN A 241 18.01 14.38 -16.89
CA GLN A 241 17.86 13.61 -15.66
C GLN A 241 16.56 12.80 -15.67
N GLU A 242 16.71 11.52 -15.36
CA GLU A 242 15.61 10.57 -15.40
C GLU A 242 14.64 10.78 -14.23
N VAL A 243 13.34 10.72 -14.53
CA VAL A 243 12.26 10.74 -13.54
C VAL A 243 11.35 9.56 -13.78
N THR A 244 11.09 8.80 -12.73
CA THR A 244 10.49 7.46 -12.78
C THR A 244 9.46 7.30 -11.67
N CYS A 245 8.74 6.18 -11.71
CA CYS A 245 7.91 5.67 -10.64
C CYS A 245 8.61 4.49 -9.97
N PHE A 246 8.88 4.58 -8.66
CA PHE A 246 9.62 3.58 -7.89
C PHE A 246 8.81 3.00 -6.72
N SER A 247 8.83 1.67 -6.50
CA SER A 247 7.98 1.03 -5.49
C SER A 247 8.60 0.87 -4.09
N TYR A 248 9.92 0.71 -3.93
CA TYR A 248 10.52 0.31 -2.64
C TYR A 248 12.07 0.35 -2.57
N GLU A 249 12.77 0.74 -1.48
CA GLU A 249 12.38 1.50 -0.28
C GLU A 249 12.41 3.00 -0.56
N ARG A 250 11.67 3.82 0.22
CA ARG A 250 11.76 5.27 0.05
C ARG A 250 13.17 5.75 0.35
N ASP A 251 13.72 6.55 -0.55
CA ASP A 251 15.06 7.09 -0.40
C ASP A 251 15.09 8.61 -0.65
N VAL A 252 16.29 9.16 -0.75
CA VAL A 252 16.49 10.60 -0.97
C VAL A 252 16.04 11.07 -2.37
N ASN A 253 15.90 10.15 -3.32
CA ASN A 253 15.48 10.44 -4.69
C ASN A 253 13.96 10.63 -4.83
N ASP A 254 13.20 10.30 -3.77
CA ASP A 254 11.76 10.56 -3.68
C ASP A 254 11.42 11.94 -3.11
N TRP A 255 12.43 12.71 -2.67
CA TRP A 255 12.22 13.94 -1.93
C TRP A 255 12.10 15.12 -2.88
N TRP A 256 10.94 15.76 -2.88
CA TRP A 256 10.66 16.96 -3.65
C TRP A 256 10.37 18.13 -2.73
N VAL A 257 10.70 19.35 -3.15
CA VAL A 257 10.26 20.59 -2.52
C VAL A 257 9.21 21.21 -3.43
N ILE A 258 8.01 21.42 -2.91
CA ILE A 258 6.93 22.08 -3.63
C ILE A 258 7.05 23.59 -3.47
N GLN A 259 7.16 24.33 -4.56
CA GLN A 259 7.25 25.79 -4.54
C GLN A 259 6.16 26.40 -5.40
N GLN A 260 5.68 27.57 -5.02
CA GLN A 260 4.82 28.37 -5.88
C GLN A 260 5.67 29.06 -6.96
N THR A 261 5.12 29.22 -8.16
CA THR A 261 5.83 29.89 -9.27
C THR A 261 5.84 31.41 -9.14
N TYR A 262 4.90 31.98 -8.37
CA TYR A 262 4.78 33.42 -8.14
C TYR A 262 5.23 33.80 -6.72
N GLN A 263 5.82 35.00 -6.58
CA GLN A 263 6.23 35.59 -5.30
C GLN A 263 5.07 36.00 -4.38
N MET A 264 3.83 35.60 -4.69
CA MET A 264 2.72 35.86 -3.78
C MET A 264 2.84 34.91 -2.60
N ALA A 265 3.04 35.50 -1.42
CA ALA A 265 3.33 34.84 -0.14
C ALA A 265 2.16 34.01 0.42
N GLN A 266 1.42 33.27 -0.42
CA GLN A 266 0.47 32.30 0.10
C GLN A 266 1.25 31.13 0.67
N LYS A 267 1.13 30.89 1.97
CA LYS A 267 1.84 29.79 2.60
C LYS A 267 1.31 28.43 2.12
N GLN A 268 0.03 28.32 1.76
CA GLN A 268 -0.64 27.07 1.39
C GLN A 268 -0.75 26.86 -0.12
N ILE A 269 -0.67 25.61 -0.58
CA ILE A 269 -0.86 25.23 -1.98
C ILE A 269 -2.35 25.00 -2.25
N GLN A 270 -2.93 25.78 -3.16
CA GLN A 270 -4.38 25.78 -3.46
C GLN A 270 -4.73 25.03 -4.77
N HIS A 271 -6.01 24.72 -4.96
CA HIS A 271 -6.53 24.22 -6.25
C HIS A 271 -6.24 25.21 -7.39
N GLN A 272 -5.92 24.69 -8.58
CA GLN A 272 -5.44 25.45 -9.76
C GLN A 272 -4.17 26.29 -9.52
N MET A 273 -3.44 26.07 -8.43
CA MET A 273 -2.22 26.83 -8.17
C MET A 273 -1.05 26.32 -9.02
N PRO A 274 -0.35 27.20 -9.73
CA PRO A 274 0.86 26.83 -10.45
C PRO A 274 2.04 26.65 -9.49
N ILE A 275 2.77 25.56 -9.67
CA ILE A 275 3.86 25.13 -8.80
C ILE A 275 5.09 24.67 -9.59
N ASN A 276 6.20 24.64 -8.89
CA ASN A 276 7.44 23.98 -9.25
C ASN A 276 7.67 22.82 -8.28
N LEU A 277 8.16 21.69 -8.79
CA LEU A 277 8.69 20.61 -7.96
C LEU A 277 10.21 20.57 -8.13
N ILE A 278 10.92 20.77 -7.04
CA ILE A 278 12.38 20.77 -7.01
C ILE A 278 12.86 19.49 -6.34
N HIS A 279 13.62 18.69 -7.07
CA HIS A 279 14.22 17.50 -6.50
C HIS A 279 15.24 17.90 -5.42
N GLN A 280 15.09 17.37 -4.20
CA GLN A 280 15.82 17.85 -3.05
C GLN A 280 17.33 17.59 -3.17
N GLU A 281 17.74 16.45 -3.72
CA GLU A 281 19.15 16.07 -3.82
C GLU A 281 19.86 16.81 -4.96
N THR A 282 19.25 16.85 -6.16
CA THR A 282 19.91 17.41 -7.35
C THR A 282 19.58 18.89 -7.59
N LYS A 283 18.63 19.45 -6.83
CA LYS A 283 18.11 20.83 -6.99
C LYS A 283 17.54 21.14 -8.37
N LYS A 284 17.25 20.12 -9.16
CA LYS A 284 16.65 20.24 -10.50
C LYS A 284 15.14 20.26 -10.41
N TYR A 285 14.52 20.93 -11.38
CA TYR A 285 13.08 21.09 -11.47
C TYR A 285 12.50 19.97 -12.30
N LEU A 286 11.35 19.43 -11.88
CA LEU A 286 10.53 18.57 -12.73
C LEU A 286 10.09 19.38 -13.96
N CYS A 287 10.35 18.86 -15.15
CA CYS A 287 10.15 19.56 -16.40
C CYS A 287 9.85 18.62 -17.56
N VAL A 288 9.51 19.21 -18.70
CA VAL A 288 9.39 18.53 -19.99
C VAL A 288 10.22 19.27 -21.03
N ASP A 289 10.84 18.51 -21.94
CA ASP A 289 11.51 19.10 -23.11
C ASP A 289 10.45 19.53 -24.13
N GLU A 290 9.98 20.77 -24.04
CA GLU A 290 8.99 21.32 -24.98
C GLU A 290 9.50 21.40 -26.42
N LYS A 291 10.82 21.45 -26.63
CA LYS A 291 11.41 21.65 -27.96
C LYS A 291 11.56 20.33 -28.71
N ASN A 292 12.13 19.33 -28.06
CA ASN A 292 12.32 18.02 -28.66
C ASN A 292 11.13 17.09 -28.42
N LEU A 293 10.24 17.45 -27.48
CA LEU A 293 9.05 16.69 -27.09
C LEU A 293 9.36 15.21 -26.88
N ALA A 294 10.49 14.92 -26.24
CA ALA A 294 11.02 13.57 -26.07
C ALA A 294 9.89 12.58 -25.77
N LYS A 295 9.67 11.64 -26.68
CA LYS A 295 8.52 10.73 -26.64
C LYS A 295 8.98 9.40 -26.11
N SER A 296 8.20 8.86 -25.18
CA SER A 296 8.17 7.43 -24.98
C SER A 296 7.10 6.80 -25.88
N LYS A 297 6.96 5.48 -25.81
CA LYS A 297 5.89 4.77 -26.53
C LYS A 297 4.49 5.24 -26.11
N ASN A 298 4.34 5.80 -24.92
CA ASN A 298 3.03 6.04 -24.28
C ASN A 298 2.72 7.51 -24.01
N GLY A 299 3.68 8.42 -24.18
CA GLY A 299 3.49 9.84 -23.92
C GLY A 299 4.76 10.65 -24.12
N ASN A 300 4.75 11.90 -23.63
CA ASN A 300 5.98 12.69 -23.55
C ASN A 300 6.71 12.37 -22.25
N GLN A 301 8.01 12.09 -22.33
CA GLN A 301 8.84 11.81 -21.16
C GLN A 301 8.90 13.03 -20.25
N VAL A 302 8.84 12.78 -18.95
CA VAL A 302 9.09 13.77 -17.92
C VAL A 302 10.49 13.57 -17.36
N GLN A 303 11.17 14.67 -17.09
CA GLN A 303 12.58 14.70 -16.73
C GLN A 303 12.83 15.76 -15.66
N ALA A 304 14.08 15.85 -15.17
CA ALA A 304 14.49 16.93 -14.29
C ALA A 304 15.66 17.75 -14.88
N MET A 305 15.59 19.08 -14.82
CA MET A 305 16.61 19.96 -15.38
C MET A 305 16.93 21.15 -14.50
N GLN A 306 18.09 21.74 -14.75
CA GLN A 306 18.45 23.04 -14.22
C GLN A 306 17.68 24.09 -15.04
N SER A 307 16.46 24.40 -14.62
CA SER A 307 15.54 25.32 -15.32
C SER A 307 15.27 26.56 -14.49
N SER A 308 15.01 27.68 -15.17
CA SER A 308 14.37 28.86 -14.59
C SER A 308 12.88 28.59 -14.29
N MET A 309 12.30 29.36 -13.37
CA MET A 309 10.97 29.19 -12.72
C MET A 309 9.71 29.15 -13.62
N GLN A 310 9.83 28.97 -14.94
CA GLN A 310 8.72 29.13 -15.89
C GLN A 310 7.98 27.84 -16.27
N GLN A 311 8.38 26.67 -15.78
CA GLN A 311 7.71 25.41 -16.11
C GLN A 311 6.65 25.07 -15.07
N SER A 312 5.45 25.60 -15.27
CA SER A 312 4.38 25.51 -14.29
C SER A 312 3.52 24.26 -14.49
N PHE A 313 3.67 23.31 -13.58
CA PHE A 313 2.60 22.34 -13.33
C PHE A 313 1.51 23.02 -12.49
N VAL A 314 0.26 22.69 -12.75
CA VAL A 314 -0.86 23.12 -11.92
C VAL A 314 -1.39 21.94 -11.12
N ILE A 315 -1.61 22.17 -9.83
CA ILE A 315 -2.30 21.21 -8.95
C ILE A 315 -3.80 21.34 -9.16
N SER A 316 -4.45 20.25 -9.56
CA SER A 316 -5.90 20.15 -9.61
C SER A 316 -6.37 19.12 -8.57
N THR A 317 -6.80 19.60 -7.41
CA THR A 317 -7.44 18.77 -6.37
C THR A 317 -8.86 18.37 -6.79
N ILE A 318 -9.31 17.21 -6.33
CA ILE A 318 -10.61 16.63 -6.73
C ILE A 318 -11.81 17.38 -6.12
N ASP A 319 -11.62 17.96 -4.93
CA ASP A 319 -12.67 18.67 -4.17
C ASP A 319 -12.62 20.19 -4.35
N ASN A 320 -11.78 20.69 -5.27
CA ASN A 320 -11.52 22.11 -5.48
C ASN A 320 -11.03 22.87 -4.23
N GLN A 321 -10.43 22.15 -3.27
CA GLN A 321 -9.85 22.74 -2.05
C GLN A 321 -8.32 22.74 -2.10
N GLN A 322 -7.71 23.25 -1.03
CA GLN A 322 -6.27 23.21 -0.81
C GLN A 322 -5.68 21.79 -0.81
N LEU A 323 -4.42 21.70 -1.22
CA LEU A 323 -3.69 20.43 -1.25
C LEU A 323 -3.38 19.98 0.18
N MET A 324 -3.70 18.72 0.48
CA MET A 324 -3.50 18.11 1.79
C MET A 324 -2.85 16.73 1.66
N VAL A 325 -2.10 16.33 2.68
CA VAL A 325 -1.52 14.98 2.76
C VAL A 325 -2.62 13.92 2.65
N GLY A 326 -2.37 12.91 1.80
CA GLY A 326 -3.29 11.80 1.56
C GLY A 326 -4.50 12.10 0.66
N LYS A 327 -4.75 13.37 0.29
CA LYS A 327 -5.83 13.70 -0.65
C LYS A 327 -5.37 13.56 -2.11
N PRO A 328 -6.17 12.92 -2.98
CA PRO A 328 -5.83 12.76 -4.39
C PRO A 328 -5.86 14.09 -5.14
N PHE A 329 -4.97 14.23 -6.11
CA PHE A 329 -4.90 15.37 -7.01
C PHE A 329 -4.28 14.97 -8.36
N LEU A 330 -4.36 15.89 -9.32
CA LEU A 330 -3.75 15.77 -10.65
C LEU A 330 -2.67 16.84 -10.81
N PHE A 331 -1.61 16.52 -11.54
CA PHE A 331 -0.73 17.53 -12.12
C PHE A 331 -1.12 17.77 -13.57
N LEU A 332 -1.42 19.03 -13.91
CA LEU A 332 -1.63 19.48 -15.27
C LEU A 332 -0.43 20.30 -15.72
N TYR A 333 0.27 19.84 -16.75
CA TYR A 333 1.28 20.65 -17.43
C TYR A 333 0.58 21.60 -18.40
N GLN A 334 0.42 22.85 -17.96
CA GLN A 334 -0.37 23.85 -18.69
C GLN A 334 0.11 24.12 -20.13
N PRO A 335 1.42 24.24 -20.43
CA PRO A 335 1.88 24.57 -21.78
C PRO A 335 1.40 23.59 -22.85
N MET A 336 1.20 22.32 -22.48
CA MET A 336 0.72 21.27 -23.40
C MET A 336 -0.70 20.81 -23.12
N ASN A 337 -1.34 21.29 -22.05
CA ASN A 337 -2.61 20.80 -21.54
C ASN A 337 -2.63 19.26 -21.36
N LYS A 338 -1.61 18.71 -20.70
CA LYS A 338 -1.47 17.25 -20.47
C LYS A 338 -1.26 16.92 -19.00
N TYR A 339 -1.72 15.73 -18.60
CA TYR A 339 -1.61 15.24 -17.23
C TYR A 339 -0.31 14.47 -17.03
N LEU A 340 0.32 14.67 -15.87
CA LEU A 340 1.41 13.81 -15.40
C LEU A 340 0.85 12.47 -14.94
N CYS A 341 1.36 11.37 -15.48
CA CYS A 341 0.89 10.04 -15.15
C CYS A 341 2.06 9.06 -15.05
N GLN A 342 1.88 8.00 -14.27
CA GLN A 342 2.72 6.82 -14.38
C GLN A 342 2.43 6.13 -15.72
N GLY A 343 3.46 5.95 -16.54
CA GLY A 343 3.35 5.21 -17.79
C GLY A 343 3.32 3.69 -17.55
N PRO A 344 2.79 2.92 -18.50
CA PRO A 344 2.70 1.47 -18.38
C PRO A 344 4.01 0.75 -18.72
N SER A 345 5.02 1.46 -19.25
CA SER A 345 6.31 0.88 -19.63
C SER A 345 7.39 1.13 -18.58
N LEU A 346 8.37 0.23 -18.53
CA LEU A 346 9.57 0.43 -17.74
C LEU A 346 10.39 1.61 -18.29
N SER A 347 11.14 2.24 -17.41
CA SER A 347 12.03 3.33 -17.78
C SER A 347 13.20 2.84 -18.62
N GLU A 348 13.77 3.73 -19.42
CA GLU A 348 14.87 3.40 -20.35
C GLU A 348 16.11 2.88 -19.62
N MET A 349 16.46 3.48 -18.48
CA MET A 349 17.67 3.15 -17.73
C MET A 349 17.41 2.28 -16.50
N GLN A 350 16.14 2.07 -16.13
CA GLN A 350 15.76 1.35 -14.92
C GLN A 350 14.83 0.17 -15.25
N SER A 351 15.35 -1.04 -15.10
CA SER A 351 14.63 -2.28 -15.43
C SER A 351 13.50 -2.64 -14.46
N THR A 352 13.39 -1.97 -13.32
CA THR A 352 12.39 -2.24 -12.27
C THR A 352 11.47 -1.06 -11.99
N GLN A 353 11.66 0.06 -12.68
CA GLN A 353 10.92 1.30 -12.43
C GLN A 353 10.12 1.68 -13.66
N TYR A 354 8.94 2.25 -13.44
CA TYR A 354 8.09 2.69 -14.55
C TYR A 354 8.45 4.11 -14.97
N GLU A 355 8.21 4.42 -16.24
CA GLU A 355 8.36 5.77 -16.74
C GLU A 355 7.31 6.73 -16.15
N VAL A 356 7.65 8.02 -16.10
CA VAL A 356 6.69 9.10 -15.84
C VAL A 356 6.49 9.89 -17.13
N ILE A 357 5.23 10.07 -17.51
CA ILE A 357 4.86 10.64 -18.82
C ILE A 357 3.81 11.73 -18.68
N LEU A 358 3.74 12.60 -19.70
CA LEU A 358 2.58 13.42 -19.97
C LEU A 358 1.66 12.77 -21.00
N THR A 359 0.36 12.73 -20.70
CA THR A 359 -0.68 12.24 -21.61
C THR A 359 -1.91 13.15 -21.60
N ASP A 360 -2.61 13.18 -22.72
CA ASP A 360 -3.94 13.76 -22.91
C ASP A 360 -5.06 12.91 -22.28
N LYS A 361 -4.81 11.61 -22.06
CA LYS A 361 -5.80 10.68 -21.51
C LYS A 361 -5.78 10.71 -19.99
N LEU A 362 -6.83 11.25 -19.40
CA LEU A 362 -7.03 11.20 -17.96
C LEU A 362 -7.39 9.77 -17.53
N THR A 363 -6.53 9.16 -16.71
CA THR A 363 -6.73 7.82 -16.15
C THR A 363 -6.42 7.81 -14.66
N THR A 364 -6.70 6.69 -13.98
CA THR A 364 -6.31 6.53 -12.56
C THR A 364 -4.80 6.56 -12.33
N SER A 365 -3.98 6.28 -13.37
CA SER A 365 -2.52 6.45 -13.30
C SER A 365 -2.07 7.91 -13.29
N CYS A 366 -2.97 8.87 -13.50
CA CYS A 366 -2.70 10.30 -13.43
C CYS A 366 -3.00 10.90 -12.05
N LEU A 367 -3.62 10.13 -11.15
CA LEU A 367 -3.89 10.55 -9.79
C LEU A 367 -2.63 10.38 -8.94
N TRP A 368 -2.33 11.41 -8.16
CA TRP A 368 -1.21 11.47 -7.24
C TRP A 368 -1.72 11.82 -5.84
N VAL A 369 -0.93 11.46 -4.83
CA VAL A 369 -1.12 11.86 -3.44
C VAL A 369 0.21 12.30 -2.87
N VAL A 370 0.17 13.27 -1.96
CA VAL A 370 1.33 13.52 -1.10
C VAL A 370 1.26 12.52 0.05
N GLU A 371 2.23 11.63 0.10
CA GLU A 371 2.33 10.59 1.12
C GLU A 371 2.80 11.17 2.45
N LYS A 372 3.79 12.07 2.41
CA LYS A 372 4.46 12.58 3.60
C LYS A 372 5.00 13.99 3.37
N VAL A 373 4.98 14.78 4.44
CA VAL A 373 5.65 16.09 4.53
C VAL A 373 6.70 16.02 5.64
N PHE A 374 7.91 16.51 5.37
CA PHE A 374 8.98 16.66 6.34
C PHE A 374 9.09 18.12 6.77
N LYS A 375 9.38 18.35 8.06
CA LYS A 375 9.75 19.67 8.57
C LYS A 375 11.25 19.86 8.49
#